data_AF-A0A943LYP8-F1
#
_entry.id   AF-A0A943LYP8-F1
#
_cell.length_a   1.000
_cell.length_b   1.000
_cell.length_c   1.000
_cell.angle_alpha   90.00
_cell.angle_beta   90.00
_cell.angle_gamma   90.00
#
_symmetry.space_group_name_H-M   'P 1'
#
loop_
_entity.id
_entity.type
_entity.pdbx_description
1 polymer ?
#
loop_
_entity_poly.entity_id
_entity_poly.type
_entity_poly.pdbx_seq_one_letter_code
_entity_poly.pdbx_strand_id
1 'polypeptide(L)'
;YTWPASLEKTLRAEGVEALQGMIHQCLPGGGHRRHWFGSRNALGQTYLLRNCFFEPTTDACADPVDACMERIACAFRWHKPAVISSHRVNYVGFIHPTNRDRSLRLLGELLDRIRRRWPDVRFRTSDELTSLLADQKNPT
;
A
#
# COMPACT_ATOMS: atom_id res chain seq x y z
N TYR A 1 9.79 -2.75 6.36
CA TYR A 1 9.03 -2.89 7.62
C TYR A 1 9.66 -3.97 8.45
N THR A 2 9.72 -3.78 9.76
CA THR A 2 10.44 -4.67 10.67
C THR A 2 9.50 -5.24 11.72
N TRP A 3 9.32 -6.57 11.74
CA TRP A 3 8.63 -7.26 12.83
C TRP A 3 9.09 -8.73 12.89
N PRO A 4 9.08 -9.37 14.08
CA PRO A 4 9.41 -10.79 14.20
C PRO A 4 8.26 -11.67 13.73
N ALA A 5 8.55 -12.86 13.21
CA ALA A 5 7.52 -13.82 12.80
C ALA A 5 6.58 -14.22 13.96
N SER A 6 7.06 -14.19 15.21
CA SER A 6 6.25 -14.48 16.40
C SER A 6 5.10 -13.50 16.59
N LEU A 7 5.23 -12.25 16.14
CA LEU A 7 4.16 -11.25 16.25
C LEU A 7 2.91 -11.65 15.46
N GLU A 8 3.08 -12.35 14.34
CA GLU A 8 1.96 -12.77 13.49
C GLU A 8 1.00 -13.70 14.25
N LYS A 9 1.52 -14.57 15.13
CA LYS A 9 0.70 -15.43 15.99
C LYS A 9 -0.17 -14.61 16.94
N THR A 10 0.42 -13.61 17.58
CA THR A 10 -0.31 -12.69 18.48
C THR A 10 -1.37 -11.92 17.70
N LEU A 11 -1.01 -11.32 16.55
CA LEU A 11 -1.95 -10.58 15.72
C LEU A 11 -3.12 -11.45 15.25
N ARG A 12 -2.87 -12.71 14.88
CA ARG A 12 -3.94 -13.63 14.51
C ARG A 12 -4.89 -13.92 15.66
N ALA A 13 -4.35 -14.14 16.87
CA ALA A 13 -5.15 -14.38 18.07
C ALA A 13 -6.06 -13.19 18.41
N GLU A 14 -5.61 -11.97 18.12
CA GLU A 14 -6.37 -10.72 18.26
C GLU A 14 -7.29 -10.42 17.06
N GLY A 15 -7.47 -11.38 16.14
CA GLY A 15 -8.41 -11.24 15.01
C GLY A 15 -7.87 -10.49 13.79
N VAL A 16 -6.57 -10.19 13.71
CA VAL A 16 -6.00 -9.55 12.52
C VAL A 16 -5.92 -10.54 11.37
N GLU A 17 -6.64 -10.27 10.28
CA GLU A 17 -6.74 -11.14 9.11
C GLU A 17 -5.79 -10.78 7.96
N ALA A 18 -5.29 -9.54 7.95
CA ALA A 18 -4.39 -9.05 6.92
C ALA A 18 -3.26 -8.19 7.50
N LEU A 19 -2.11 -8.26 6.83
CA LEU A 19 -0.88 -7.57 7.21
C LEU A 19 -0.47 -6.65 6.07
N GLN A 20 -0.39 -5.35 6.32
CA GLN A 20 0.20 -4.41 5.38
C GLN A 20 1.72 -4.41 5.48
N GLY A 21 2.38 -4.35 4.32
CA GLY A 21 3.82 -4.46 4.27
C GLY A 21 4.45 -4.03 2.95
N MET A 22 5.74 -4.29 2.85
CA MET A 22 6.53 -4.21 1.61
C MET A 22 6.91 -5.63 1.22
N ILE A 23 7.37 -5.83 -0.02
CA ILE A 23 7.86 -7.13 -0.49
C ILE A 23 8.95 -7.71 0.43
N HIS A 24 9.78 -6.86 1.03
CA HIS A 24 10.80 -7.23 2.01
C HIS A 24 10.36 -6.85 3.43
N GLN A 25 10.10 -7.86 4.25
CA GLN A 25 10.02 -7.74 5.71
C GLN A 25 11.43 -7.91 6.28
N CYS A 26 11.89 -6.93 7.06
CA CYS A 26 13.11 -7.04 7.86
C CYS A 26 12.81 -7.81 9.13
N LEU A 27 13.67 -8.76 9.50
CA LEU A 27 13.55 -9.49 10.76
C LEU A 27 14.40 -8.81 11.85
N PRO A 28 13.93 -8.74 13.10
CA PRO A 28 14.77 -8.31 14.22
C PRO A 28 16.01 -9.20 14.32
N GLY A 29 17.18 -8.59 14.51
CA GLY A 29 18.46 -9.32 14.53
C GLY A 29 19.09 -9.57 13.16
N GLY A 30 18.46 -9.13 12.08
CA GLY A 30 19.01 -9.21 10.72
C GLY A 30 18.28 -10.21 9.82
N GLY A 31 18.52 -10.08 8.51
CA GLY A 31 17.85 -10.88 7.49
C GLY A 31 16.54 -10.30 6.98
N HIS A 32 16.03 -10.90 5.90
CA HIS A 32 14.81 -10.47 5.24
C HIS A 32 13.94 -11.67 4.86
N ARG A 33 12.63 -11.49 4.95
CA ARG A 33 11.64 -12.41 4.40
C ARG A 33 10.92 -11.73 3.24
N ARG A 34 10.76 -12.45 2.14
CA ARG A 34 10.01 -11.99 0.97
C ARG A 34 8.56 -12.45 1.05
N HIS A 35 7.66 -11.53 0.75
CA HIS A 35 6.22 -11.78 0.64
C HIS A 35 5.74 -11.46 -0.77
N TRP A 36 4.60 -12.01 -1.15
CA TRP A 36 3.91 -11.63 -2.38
C TRP A 36 2.55 -11.05 -2.07
N PHE A 37 2.06 -10.17 -2.94
CA PHE A 37 0.73 -9.58 -2.77
C PHE A 37 -0.32 -10.69 -2.73
N GLY A 38 -1.16 -10.72 -1.71
CA GLY A 38 -2.20 -11.74 -1.53
C GLY A 38 -1.70 -13.11 -1.03
N SER A 39 -0.38 -13.28 -0.86
CA SER A 39 0.16 -14.47 -0.20
C SER A 39 -0.28 -14.52 1.27
N ARG A 40 -0.30 -15.73 1.85
CA ARG A 40 -0.71 -15.94 3.24
C ARG A 40 0.44 -16.52 4.06
N ASN A 41 0.52 -16.14 5.33
CA ASN A 41 1.36 -16.86 6.27
C ASN A 41 0.72 -18.20 6.68
N ALA A 42 1.42 -18.99 7.48
CA ALA A 42 0.95 -20.30 7.95
C ALA A 42 -0.33 -20.23 8.82
N LEU A 43 -0.72 -19.04 9.27
CA LEU A 43 -1.89 -18.79 10.11
C LEU A 43 -3.11 -18.29 9.30
N GLY A 44 -2.95 -18.16 7.98
CA GLY A 44 -4.00 -17.71 7.07
C GLY A 44 -4.12 -16.19 6.92
N GLN A 45 -3.27 -15.40 7.57
CA GLN A 45 -3.29 -13.94 7.43
C GLN A 45 -2.76 -13.54 6.05
N THR A 46 -3.39 -12.57 5.40
CA THR A 46 -3.09 -12.18 4.01
C THR A 46 -2.17 -10.95 3.95
N TYR A 47 -1.11 -10.99 3.14
CA TYR A 47 -0.22 -9.85 2.96
C TYR A 47 -0.73 -8.88 1.89
N LEU A 48 -1.09 -7.66 2.32
CA LEU A 48 -1.47 -6.53 1.47
C LEU A 48 -0.27 -5.62 1.24
N LEU A 49 0.52 -5.94 0.22
CA LEU A 49 1.79 -5.25 -0.02
C LEU A 49 1.57 -3.91 -0.74
N ARG A 50 2.18 -2.85 -0.19
CA ARG A 50 2.27 -1.54 -0.84
C ARG A 50 3.16 -1.64 -2.07
N ASN A 51 2.65 -1.27 -3.24
CA ASN A 51 3.35 -1.38 -4.53
C ASN A 51 3.45 -0.06 -5.29
N CYS A 52 2.75 0.98 -4.85
CA CYS A 52 2.81 2.35 -5.38
C CYS A 52 3.29 3.29 -4.27
N PHE A 53 4.05 4.33 -4.61
CA PHE A 53 4.61 5.28 -3.63
C PHE A 53 4.23 6.69 -4.04
N PHE A 54 3.75 7.47 -3.09
CA PHE A 54 3.42 8.87 -3.26
C PHE A 54 3.97 9.64 -2.06
N GLU A 55 5.21 10.10 -2.20
CA GLU A 55 5.99 10.68 -1.09
C GLU A 55 6.57 12.05 -1.49
N PRO A 56 5.72 13.02 -1.86
CA PRO A 56 6.16 14.31 -2.39
C PRO A 56 7.07 15.11 -1.45
N THR A 57 7.03 14.86 -0.14
CA THR A 57 7.85 15.58 0.85
C THR A 57 9.22 14.95 1.07
N THR A 58 9.31 13.61 1.03
CA THR A 58 10.51 12.89 1.49
C THR A 58 11.35 12.32 0.36
N ASP A 59 10.75 12.05 -0.81
CA ASP A 59 11.48 11.50 -1.93
C ASP A 59 12.12 12.61 -2.76
N ALA A 60 13.35 12.39 -3.23
CA ALA A 60 14.04 13.29 -4.17
C ALA A 60 13.43 13.25 -5.59
N CYS A 61 12.23 12.69 -5.75
CA CYS A 61 11.55 12.56 -7.03
C CYS A 61 11.07 13.93 -7.52
N ALA A 62 11.48 14.31 -8.73
CA ALA A 62 11.07 15.57 -9.33
C ALA A 62 9.56 15.64 -9.60
N ASP A 63 8.98 14.53 -10.08
CA ASP A 63 7.54 14.38 -10.34
C ASP A 63 6.97 13.15 -9.60
N PRO A 64 6.54 13.31 -8.33
CA PRO A 64 5.97 12.23 -7.56
C PRO A 64 4.60 11.76 -8.08
N VAL A 65 3.89 12.59 -8.85
CA VAL A 65 2.58 12.22 -9.42
C VAL A 65 2.78 11.24 -10.56
N ASP A 66 3.65 11.60 -11.51
CA ASP A 66 3.91 10.75 -12.68
C ASP A 66 4.56 9.42 -12.26
N ALA A 67 5.55 9.46 -11.36
CA ALA A 67 6.16 8.26 -10.80
C ALA A 67 5.14 7.34 -10.11
N CYS A 68 4.16 7.90 -9.39
CA CYS A 68 3.10 7.10 -8.80
C CYS A 68 2.17 6.50 -9.86
N MET A 69 1.79 7.30 -10.87
CA MET A 69 0.94 6.86 -11.99
C MET A 69 1.57 5.70 -12.78
N GLU A 70 2.87 5.71 -13.01
CA GLU A 70 3.60 4.61 -13.66
C GLU A 70 3.50 3.30 -12.86
N ARG A 71 3.64 3.39 -11.54
CA ARG A 71 3.53 2.23 -10.65
C ARG A 71 2.10 1.68 -10.60
N ILE A 72 1.09 2.55 -10.60
CA ILE A 72 -0.31 2.15 -10.70
C ILE A 72 -0.56 1.45 -12.04
N ALA A 73 -0.05 2.01 -13.14
CA ALA A 73 -0.17 1.40 -14.46
C ALA A 73 0.50 0.01 -14.51
N CYS A 74 1.67 -0.15 -13.88
CA CYS A 74 2.31 -1.45 -13.73
C CYS A 74 1.44 -2.42 -12.92
N ALA A 75 0.90 -2.00 -11.77
CA ALA A 75 0.04 -2.86 -10.95
C ALA A 75 -1.17 -3.38 -11.73
N PHE A 76 -1.89 -2.48 -12.40
CA PHE A 76 -3.07 -2.84 -13.19
C PHE A 76 -2.73 -3.69 -14.42
N ARG A 77 -1.59 -3.43 -15.10
CA ARG A 77 -1.10 -4.27 -16.20
C ARG A 77 -0.89 -5.73 -15.78
N TRP A 78 -0.52 -5.96 -14.52
CA TRP A 78 -0.31 -7.30 -13.95
C TRP A 78 -1.52 -7.82 -13.18
N HIS A 79 -2.71 -7.22 -13.38
CA HIS A 79 -3.96 -7.59 -12.69
C HIS A 79 -3.84 -7.60 -11.16
N LYS A 80 -3.04 -6.68 -10.62
CA LYS A 80 -2.88 -6.47 -9.17
C LYS A 80 -3.55 -5.17 -8.77
N PRO A 81 -4.14 -5.08 -7.56
CA PRO A 81 -4.57 -3.79 -7.02
C PRO A 81 -3.36 -2.87 -6.81
N ALA A 82 -3.59 -1.57 -6.96
CA ALA A 82 -2.62 -0.55 -6.64
C ALA A 82 -2.79 -0.13 -5.16
N VAL A 83 -1.82 -0.49 -4.32
CA VAL A 83 -1.79 -0.10 -2.90
C VAL A 83 -0.74 1.00 -2.74
N ILE A 84 -1.23 2.23 -2.58
CA ILE A 84 -0.43 3.45 -2.50
C ILE A 84 0.08 3.65 -1.07
N SER A 85 1.39 3.80 -0.93
CA SER A 85 2.06 4.27 0.29
C SER A 85 2.18 5.78 0.26
N SER A 86 1.86 6.42 1.38
CA SER A 86 2.14 7.83 1.64
C SER A 86 2.36 8.03 3.15
N HIS A 87 3.32 8.87 3.53
CA HIS A 87 3.56 9.21 4.94
C HIS A 87 2.71 10.40 5.42
N ARG A 88 2.39 10.42 6.73
CA ARG A 88 1.65 11.53 7.36
C ARG A 88 2.28 12.91 7.15
N VAL A 89 3.61 12.98 6.98
CA VAL A 89 4.35 14.24 6.78
C VAL A 89 3.88 14.99 5.54
N ASN A 90 3.33 14.27 4.56
CA ASN A 90 2.73 14.84 3.36
C ASN A 90 1.43 15.60 3.67
N TYR A 91 0.80 15.43 4.84
CA TYR A 91 -0.54 15.97 5.11
C TYR A 91 -0.61 16.83 6.37
N VAL A 92 0.44 16.85 7.19
CA VAL A 92 0.52 17.69 8.38
C VAL A 92 1.29 18.97 8.08
N GLY A 93 0.85 20.09 8.66
CA GLY A 93 1.41 21.42 8.39
C GLY A 93 2.01 22.14 9.60
N PHE A 94 2.09 21.49 10.77
CA PHE A 94 2.51 22.19 12.01
C PHE A 94 3.94 22.74 11.94
N ILE A 95 4.89 21.94 11.44
CA ILE A 95 6.31 22.34 11.34
C ILE A 95 6.59 23.06 10.02
N HIS A 96 6.15 22.47 8.91
CA HIS A 96 6.33 23.00 7.56
C HIS A 96 5.00 22.96 6.80
N PRO A 97 4.18 24.03 6.87
CA PRO A 97 2.87 24.08 6.20
C PRO A 97 2.94 23.79 4.69
N THR A 98 4.05 24.18 4.06
CA THR A 98 4.32 23.96 2.63
C THR A 98 4.30 22.49 2.24
N ASN A 99 4.67 21.57 3.13
CA ASN A 99 4.61 20.13 2.87
C ASN A 99 3.16 19.69 2.62
N ARG A 100 2.25 20.07 3.53
CA ARG A 100 0.81 19.80 3.40
C ARG A 100 0.26 20.46 2.13
N ASP A 101 0.50 21.76 1.96
CA ASP A 101 -0.15 22.53 0.90
C ASP A 101 0.25 22.03 -0.50
N ARG A 102 1.55 21.76 -0.71
CA ARG A 102 2.04 21.15 -1.95
C ARG A 102 1.49 19.74 -2.15
N SER A 103 1.55 18.90 -1.12
CA SER A 103 1.17 17.49 -1.23
C SER A 103 -0.33 17.29 -1.44
N LEU A 104 -1.19 18.12 -0.83
CA LEU A 104 -2.64 18.06 -1.06
C LEU A 104 -2.99 18.43 -2.51
N ARG A 105 -2.32 19.45 -3.07
CA ARG A 105 -2.47 19.80 -4.49
C ARG A 105 -2.05 18.65 -5.40
N LEU A 106 -0.89 18.05 -5.15
CA LEU A 106 -0.38 16.91 -5.93
C LEU A 106 -1.23 15.65 -5.75
N LEU A 107 -1.80 15.43 -4.56
CA LEU A 107 -2.74 14.32 -4.32
C LEU A 107 -4.02 14.52 -5.14
N GLY A 108 -4.56 15.73 -5.19
CA GLY A 108 -5.69 16.07 -6.05
C GLY A 108 -5.41 15.75 -7.52
N GLU A 109 -4.24 16.18 -8.01
CA GLU A 109 -3.80 15.87 -9.38
C GLU A 109 -3.67 14.36 -9.63
N LEU A 110 -3.06 13.62 -8.70
CA LEU A 110 -2.92 12.16 -8.80
C LEU A 110 -4.29 11.48 -8.90
N LEU A 111 -5.23 11.82 -8.02
CA LEU A 111 -6.56 11.23 -8.01
C LEU A 111 -7.34 11.55 -9.29
N ASP A 112 -7.24 12.78 -9.80
CA ASP A 112 -7.87 13.18 -11.06
C ASP A 112 -7.28 12.40 -12.24
N ARG A 113 -5.95 12.27 -12.32
CA ARG A 113 -5.28 11.49 -13.36
C ARG A 113 -5.65 10.02 -13.31
N ILE A 114 -5.75 9.43 -12.11
CA ILE A 114 -6.21 8.04 -11.91
C ILE A 114 -7.62 7.87 -12.49
N ARG A 115 -8.57 8.74 -12.12
CA ARG A 115 -9.97 8.66 -12.57
C ARG A 115 -10.13 8.85 -14.08
N ARG A 116 -9.34 9.74 -14.69
CA ARG A 116 -9.38 9.96 -16.14
C ARG A 116 -8.80 8.79 -16.93
N ARG A 117 -7.71 8.18 -16.44
CA ARG A 117 -7.03 7.08 -17.13
C ARG A 117 -7.75 5.74 -16.95
N TRP A 118 -8.35 5.51 -15.79
CA TRP A 118 -9.12 4.30 -15.48
C TRP A 118 -10.52 4.69 -14.98
N PRO A 119 -11.49 4.94 -15.87
CA PRO A 119 -12.84 5.37 -15.49
C PRO A 119 -13.56 4.41 -14.54
N ASP A 120 -13.28 3.11 -14.64
CA ASP A 120 -13.88 2.06 -13.80
C ASP A 120 -13.13 1.81 -12.48
N VAL A 121 -12.14 2.65 -12.13
CA VAL A 121 -11.35 2.50 -10.91
C VAL A 121 -12.24 2.59 -9.66
N ARG A 122 -11.98 1.69 -8.70
CA ARG A 122 -12.65 1.71 -7.39
C ARG A 122 -11.62 1.94 -6.31
N PHE A 123 -11.84 2.97 -5.50
CA PHE A 123 -11.08 3.18 -4.26
C PHE A 123 -11.69 2.31 -3.17
N ARG A 124 -10.86 1.51 -2.52
CA ARG A 124 -11.27 0.53 -1.50
C ARG A 124 -10.42 0.69 -0.26
N THR A 125 -11.02 0.40 0.87
CA THR A 125 -10.32 0.23 2.15
C THR A 125 -9.53 -1.08 2.18
N SER A 126 -8.63 -1.22 3.16
CA SER A 126 -7.83 -2.44 3.33
C SER A 126 -8.68 -3.65 3.73
N ASP A 127 -9.74 -3.45 4.51
CA ASP A 127 -10.69 -4.48 4.90
C ASP A 127 -11.51 -4.95 3.71
N GLU A 128 -12.10 -4.04 2.91
CA GLU A 128 -12.79 -4.41 1.67
C GLU A 128 -11.88 -5.21 0.73
N LEU A 129 -10.62 -4.78 0.58
CA LEU A 129 -9.64 -5.50 -0.24
C LEU A 129 -9.32 -6.88 0.34
N THR A 130 -9.28 -7.03 1.66
CA THR A 130 -9.07 -8.32 2.33
C THR A 130 -10.24 -9.27 2.06
N SER A 131 -11.48 -8.80 2.20
CA SER A 131 -12.69 -9.57 1.92
C SER A 131 -12.74 -10.02 0.46
N LEU A 132 -12.46 -9.12 -0.49
CA LEU A 132 -12.43 -9.46 -1.92
C LEU A 132 -11.42 -10.57 -2.26
N LEU A 133 -10.25 -10.57 -1.61
CA LEU A 133 -9.23 -11.62 -1.79
C LEU A 133 -9.58 -12.93 -1.09
N ALA A 134 -10.46 -12.91 -0.10
CA ALA A 134 -11.00 -14.11 0.53
C ALA A 134 -12.05 -14.76 -0.37
N ASP A 135 -12.97 -13.97 -0.94
CA ASP A 135 -14.08 -14.44 -1.77
C ASP A 135 -13.62 -15.07 -3.09
N GLN A 136 -12.54 -14.55 -3.70
CA GLN A 136 -11.95 -15.12 -4.92
C GLN A 136 -11.44 -16.57 -4.77
N LYS A 137 -11.41 -17.11 -3.54
CA LYS A 137 -11.00 -18.49 -3.26
C LYS A 137 -12.17 -19.48 -3.23
N ASN A 138 -13.41 -19.02 -3.29
CA ASN A 138 -14.62 -19.85 -3.42
C ASN A 138 -15.29 -19.63 -4.78
N PRO A 139 -14.71 -20.07 -5.91
CA PRO A 139 -15.51 -20.22 -7.11
C PRO A 139 -16.53 -21.34 -6.85
N THR A 140 -17.82 -20.98 -6.84
CA THR A 140 -18.93 -21.93 -7.04
C THR A 140 -18.72 -22.75 -8.30
#